data_AF-A0A1F3UZQ7-F1
#
_entry.id   AF-A0A1F3UZQ7-F1
#
_cell.length_a   1.000
_cell.length_b   1.000
_cell.length_c   1.000
_cell.angle_alpha   90.00
_cell.angle_beta   90.00
_cell.angle_gamma   90.00
#
_symmetry.space_group_name_H-M   'P 1'
#
loop_
_entity.id
_entity.type
_entity.pdbx_description
1 polymer ?
#
loop_
_entity_poly.entity_id
_entity_poly.type
_entity_poly.pdbx_seq_one_letter_code
_entity_poly.pdbx_strand_id
1 'polypeptide(L)'
;MLGSCKKCTVADESSDTGLIIPDVVIYPGAGYMTGEMNGYYLVDGNSPFADKFQVSFDGGITKEDVDWSIYDILANPMTVDCKASFIREVNFDYVLDQVFYNVIATTCESCENPRFVENYVLIPKVPTGFTVYFDTEIRMN
;
A
#
# COMPACT_ATOMS: atom_id res chain seq x y z
N MET A 1 11.74 -5.50 -40.39
CA MET A 1 10.35 -5.21 -39.95
C MET A 1 10.48 -4.34 -38.71
N LEU A 2 10.18 -3.04 -38.80
CA LEU A 2 10.08 -2.17 -37.63
C LEU A 2 8.74 -2.48 -36.97
N GLY A 3 8.74 -3.42 -36.02
CA GLY A 3 7.59 -3.68 -35.18
C GLY A 3 7.28 -2.41 -34.39
N SER A 4 6.11 -1.83 -34.63
CA SER A 4 5.59 -0.73 -33.83
C SER A 4 5.53 -1.19 -32.38
N CYS A 5 6.37 -0.63 -31.51
CA CYS A 5 6.14 -0.74 -30.06
C CYS A 5 4.78 -0.08 -29.79
N LYS A 6 3.73 -0.89 -29.54
CA LYS A 6 2.52 -0.38 -28.92
C LYS A 6 2.96 0.34 -27.64
N LYS A 7 2.70 1.64 -27.54
CA LYS A 7 2.89 2.36 -26.29
C LYS A 7 1.87 1.77 -25.30
N CYS A 8 2.34 0.96 -24.37
CA CYS A 8 1.52 0.54 -23.25
C CYS A 8 1.15 1.78 -22.43
N THR A 9 -0.14 1.93 -22.16
CA THR A 9 -0.68 2.98 -21.31
C THR A 9 -1.37 2.35 -20.11
N VAL A 10 -0.82 2.59 -18.92
CA VAL A 10 -1.51 2.40 -17.64
C VAL A 10 -2.01 3.75 -17.14
N ALA A 11 -2.92 3.74 -16.16
CA ALA A 11 -3.43 4.98 -15.59
C ALA A 11 -2.26 5.85 -15.06
N ASP A 12 -2.43 7.17 -15.15
CA ASP A 12 -1.38 8.10 -14.72
C ASP A 12 -1.30 8.23 -13.20
N GLU A 13 -2.39 7.93 -12.51
CA GLU A 13 -2.52 8.05 -11.06
C GLU A 13 -2.98 6.72 -10.45
N SER A 14 -2.61 6.53 -9.18
CA SER A 14 -3.14 5.44 -8.36
C SER A 14 -4.37 5.92 -7.61
N SER A 15 -5.25 5.00 -7.22
CA SER A 15 -6.51 5.30 -6.55
C SER A 15 -6.60 4.54 -5.24
N ASP A 16 -7.03 5.24 -4.20
CA ASP A 16 -7.28 4.68 -2.88
C ASP A 16 -8.78 4.76 -2.57
N THR A 17 -9.38 3.65 -2.14
CA THR A 17 -10.81 3.54 -1.84
C THR A 17 -11.06 2.86 -0.49
N GLY A 18 -12.32 2.90 -0.05
CA GLY A 18 -12.74 2.31 1.22
C GLY A 18 -12.31 3.17 2.41
N LEU A 19 -11.75 2.53 3.44
CA LEU A 19 -11.37 3.15 4.70
C LEU A 19 -9.92 3.67 4.73
N ILE A 20 -9.29 3.86 3.57
CA ILE A 20 -7.98 4.52 3.49
C ILE A 20 -8.15 6.01 3.80
N ILE A 21 -7.30 6.56 4.66
CA ILE A 21 -7.26 8.00 4.93
C ILE A 21 -6.67 8.70 3.70
N PRO A 22 -7.43 9.56 3.01
CA PRO A 22 -6.98 10.18 1.76
C PRO A 22 -5.91 11.24 2.02
N ASP A 23 -5.15 11.56 0.96
CA ASP A 23 -4.17 12.66 0.93
C ASP A 23 -3.06 12.59 1.98
N VAL A 24 -2.77 11.38 2.49
CA VAL A 24 -1.67 11.12 3.42
C VAL A 24 -0.41 10.68 2.68
N VAL A 25 0.72 11.31 3.02
CA VAL A 25 2.04 10.83 2.62
C VAL A 25 2.66 10.05 3.77
N ILE A 26 3.02 8.79 3.52
CA ILE A 26 3.68 7.92 4.50
C ILE A 26 5.19 7.90 4.21
N TYR A 27 5.99 8.09 5.27
CA TYR A 27 7.44 8.06 5.22
C TYR A 27 7.96 6.87 6.03
N PRO A 28 8.28 5.73 5.38
CA PRO A 28 9.03 4.67 6.04
C PRO A 28 10.48 5.12 6.29
N GLY A 29 11.09 4.60 7.36
CA GLY A 29 12.45 4.93 7.77
C GLY A 29 13.52 4.46 6.79
N ALA A 30 13.20 3.48 5.95
CA ALA A 30 14.02 2.99 4.85
C ALA A 30 13.12 2.44 3.72
N GLY A 31 13.65 2.32 2.51
CA GLY A 31 12.98 1.58 1.45
C GLY A 31 13.16 0.06 1.63
N TYR A 32 12.24 -0.73 1.08
CA TYR A 32 12.25 -2.21 1.15
C TYR A 32 12.08 -2.78 2.57
N MET A 33 11.56 -1.98 3.51
CA MET A 33 11.32 -2.40 4.88
C MET A 33 10.39 -3.61 4.98
N THR A 34 9.41 -3.76 4.08
CA THR A 34 8.52 -4.93 4.09
C THR A 34 9.23 -6.27 3.94
N GLY A 35 10.47 -6.29 3.44
CA GLY A 35 11.30 -7.50 3.40
C GLY A 35 11.77 -7.94 4.79
N GLU A 36 11.92 -6.99 5.73
CA GLU A 36 12.32 -7.25 7.12
C GLU A 36 11.11 -7.48 8.04
N MET A 37 9.91 -7.11 7.58
CA MET A 37 8.67 -7.21 8.35
C MET A 37 8.17 -8.64 8.54
N ASN A 38 8.69 -9.66 7.86
CA ASN A 38 8.34 -11.07 8.07
C ASN A 38 6.81 -11.36 8.17
N GLY A 39 5.99 -10.65 7.40
CA GLY A 39 4.53 -10.77 7.41
C GLY A 39 3.78 -9.92 8.44
N TYR A 40 4.46 -9.09 9.23
CA TYR A 40 3.85 -8.07 10.10
C TYR A 40 3.37 -6.86 9.27
N TYR A 41 2.45 -7.11 8.35
CA TYR A 41 1.94 -6.11 7.40
C TYR A 41 0.79 -5.25 7.93
N LEU A 42 0.35 -5.51 9.16
CA LEU A 42 -0.34 -4.54 9.99
C LEU A 42 0.67 -3.93 10.96
N VAL A 43 0.90 -2.63 10.87
CA VAL A 43 1.73 -1.86 11.79
C VAL A 43 0.82 -1.06 12.69
N ASP A 44 0.80 -1.44 13.96
CA ASP A 44 0.16 -0.69 15.04
C ASP A 44 1.21 -0.13 16.01
N GLY A 45 0.77 0.55 17.07
CA GLY A 45 1.67 1.11 18.09
C GLY A 45 2.46 0.08 18.91
N ASN A 46 2.14 -1.21 18.83
CA ASN A 46 2.90 -2.29 19.47
C ASN A 46 3.85 -3.01 18.50
N SER A 47 3.73 -2.72 17.20
CA SER A 47 4.57 -3.30 16.16
C SER A 47 6.04 -2.95 16.40
N PRO A 48 6.98 -3.89 16.16
CA PRO A 48 8.41 -3.60 16.22
C PRO A 48 8.87 -2.58 15.16
N PHE A 49 7.99 -2.21 14.22
CA PHE A 49 8.24 -1.22 13.18
C PHE A 49 7.56 0.13 13.44
N ALA A 50 6.84 0.31 14.56
CA ALA A 50 6.09 1.53 14.84
C ALA A 50 6.98 2.79 14.85
N ASP A 51 8.22 2.69 15.32
CA ASP A 51 9.18 3.79 15.36
C ASP A 51 9.82 4.10 13.98
N LYS A 52 9.43 3.38 12.94
CA LYS A 52 9.97 3.51 11.58
C LYS A 52 9.03 4.23 10.63
N PHE A 53 7.90 4.73 11.09
CA PHE A 53 6.93 5.42 10.23
C PHE A 53 6.64 6.83 10.73
N GLN A 54 6.59 7.75 9.78
CA GLN A 54 6.03 9.09 9.95
C GLN A 54 4.99 9.33 8.87
N VAL A 55 4.10 10.28 9.12
CA VAL A 55 3.03 10.67 8.18
C VAL A 55 3.04 12.17 7.96
N SER A 56 2.37 12.57 6.89
CA SER A 56 2.03 13.95 6.59
C SER A 56 0.61 14.00 6.06
N PHE A 57 -0.20 14.88 6.65
CA PHE A 57 -1.58 15.16 6.22
C PHE A 57 -1.70 16.45 5.40
N ASP A 58 -0.58 17.13 5.11
CA ASP A 58 -0.54 18.41 4.40
C ASP A 58 0.21 18.33 3.06
N GLY A 59 0.18 17.15 2.43
CA GLY A 59 0.83 16.91 1.13
C GLY A 59 2.36 16.83 1.22
N GLY A 60 2.91 16.53 2.40
CA GLY A 60 4.34 16.34 2.62
C GLY A 60 5.10 17.59 3.08
N ILE A 61 4.41 18.65 3.50
CA ILE A 61 5.04 19.89 3.98
C ILE A 61 5.60 19.67 5.39
N THR A 62 4.82 19.06 6.27
CA THR A 62 5.25 18.68 7.62
C THR A 62 5.27 17.17 7.78
N LYS A 63 6.17 16.68 8.63
CA LYS A 63 6.25 15.28 9.03
C LYS A 63 5.97 15.18 10.52
N GLU A 64 5.14 14.24 10.89
CA GLU A 64 4.83 13.95 12.29
C GLU A 64 4.80 12.44 12.54
N ASP A 65 4.93 12.07 13.81
CA ASP A 65 4.82 10.68 14.23
C ASP A 65 3.37 10.22 14.08
N VAL A 66 3.19 8.94 13.76
CA VAL A 66 1.84 8.37 13.59
C VAL A 66 1.12 8.34 14.94
N ASP A 67 -0.10 8.86 15.00
CA ASP A 67 -0.97 8.67 16.16
C ASP A 67 -1.58 7.26 16.15
N TRP A 68 -0.83 6.32 16.73
CA TRP A 68 -1.20 4.90 16.86
C TRP A 68 -2.45 4.64 17.72
N SER A 69 -2.99 5.67 18.39
CA SER A 69 -4.25 5.54 19.15
C SER A 69 -5.48 5.60 18.25
N ILE A 70 -5.35 6.22 17.06
CA ILE A 70 -6.47 6.42 16.12
C ILE A 70 -6.18 5.86 14.72
N TYR A 71 -4.93 5.59 14.38
CA TYR A 71 -4.54 5.05 13.08
C TYR A 71 -3.68 3.79 13.20
N ASP A 72 -3.70 2.99 12.13
CA ASP A 72 -2.75 1.93 11.84
C ASP A 72 -2.26 2.06 10.38
N ILE A 73 -1.10 1.46 10.08
CA ILE A 73 -0.58 1.36 8.72
C ILE A 73 -0.71 -0.07 8.23
N LEU A 74 -1.21 -0.24 7.01
CA LEU A 74 -1.12 -1.50 6.29
C LEU A 74 -0.04 -1.43 5.23
N ALA A 75 0.66 -2.55 5.04
CA ALA A 75 1.57 -2.79 3.95
C ALA A 75 1.04 -3.94 3.10
N ASN A 76 1.20 -3.90 1.79
CA ASN A 76 0.87 -5.05 0.95
C ASN A 76 1.84 -5.13 -0.22
N PRO A 77 3.08 -5.58 0.05
CA PRO A 77 4.16 -5.47 -0.90
C PRO A 77 3.92 -6.35 -2.12
N MET A 78 4.29 -5.86 -3.30
CA MET A 78 4.23 -6.61 -4.53
C MET A 78 5.36 -6.21 -5.49
N THR A 79 5.67 -7.12 -6.40
CA THR A 79 6.60 -6.85 -7.49
C THR A 79 5.80 -6.63 -8.77
N VAL A 80 5.99 -5.48 -9.40
CA VAL A 80 5.30 -5.11 -10.64
C VAL A 80 6.29 -4.79 -11.75
N ASP A 81 5.85 -4.95 -12.97
CA ASP A 81 6.61 -4.55 -14.15
C ASP A 81 6.39 -3.07 -14.48
N CYS A 82 7.48 -2.39 -14.85
CA CYS A 82 7.45 -1.12 -15.56
C CYS A 82 6.68 0.04 -14.87
N LYS A 83 5.98 0.83 -15.70
CA LYS A 83 4.93 1.76 -15.29
C LYS A 83 3.74 0.92 -14.83
N ALA A 84 3.32 1.15 -13.60
CA ALA A 84 2.16 0.53 -13.00
C ALA A 84 1.32 1.58 -12.30
N SER A 85 0.00 1.42 -12.38
CA SER A 85 -0.97 2.14 -11.56
C SER A 85 -1.58 1.18 -10.56
N PHE A 86 -1.89 1.67 -9.36
CA PHE A 86 -2.43 0.85 -8.29
C PHE A 86 -3.84 1.28 -7.93
N ILE A 87 -4.70 0.31 -7.67
CA ILE A 87 -5.96 0.50 -6.97
C ILE A 87 -5.79 -0.19 -5.62
N ARG A 88 -5.92 0.58 -4.54
CA ARG A 88 -5.79 0.11 -3.17
C ARG A 88 -7.13 0.29 -2.48
N GLU A 89 -7.63 -0.76 -1.84
CA GLU A 89 -8.93 -0.71 -1.17
C GLU A 89 -8.85 -1.40 0.20
N VAL A 90 -9.35 -0.71 1.23
CA VAL A 90 -9.48 -1.28 2.58
C VAL A 90 -10.94 -1.31 3.00
N ASN A 91 -11.44 -2.49 3.38
CA ASN A 91 -12.80 -2.68 3.86
C ASN A 91 -12.80 -3.36 5.23
N PHE A 92 -13.64 -2.89 6.15
CA PHE A 92 -13.85 -3.54 7.45
C PHE A 92 -15.18 -4.30 7.42
N ASP A 93 -15.11 -5.59 7.70
CA ASP A 93 -16.27 -6.42 7.99
C ASP A 93 -16.40 -6.56 9.52
N TYR A 94 -17.27 -5.73 10.10
CA TYR A 94 -17.54 -5.75 11.54
C TYR A 94 -18.42 -6.91 12.00
N VAL A 95 -19.01 -7.68 11.08
CA VAL A 95 -19.81 -8.86 11.44
C VAL A 95 -18.90 -10.07 11.62
N LEU A 96 -17.84 -10.16 10.82
CA LEU A 96 -16.87 -11.24 10.87
C LEU A 96 -15.58 -10.90 11.62
N ASP A 97 -15.44 -9.66 12.10
CA ASP A 97 -14.22 -9.12 12.70
C ASP A 97 -13.01 -9.22 11.75
N GLN A 98 -13.18 -8.75 10.51
CA GLN A 98 -12.16 -8.85 9.45
C GLN A 98 -11.85 -7.50 8.82
N VAL A 99 -10.60 -7.32 8.42
CA VAL A 99 -10.16 -6.22 7.56
C VAL A 99 -9.60 -6.83 6.28
N PHE A 100 -10.04 -6.34 5.13
CA PHE A 100 -9.51 -6.75 3.84
C PHE A 100 -8.73 -5.61 3.22
N TYR A 101 -7.46 -5.86 2.89
CA TYR A 101 -6.64 -4.93 2.12
C TYR A 101 -6.26 -5.53 0.77
N ASN A 102 -6.91 -5.01 -0.28
CA ASN A 102 -6.73 -5.48 -1.64
C ASN A 102 -5.91 -4.47 -2.42
N VAL A 103 -4.89 -4.96 -3.14
CA VAL A 103 -4.11 -4.14 -4.08
C VAL A 103 -4.15 -4.75 -5.47
N ILE A 104 -4.67 -3.97 -6.42
CA ILE A 104 -4.68 -4.33 -7.83
C ILE A 104 -3.68 -3.43 -8.55
N ALA A 105 -2.61 -4.02 -9.08
CA ALA A 105 -1.72 -3.32 -10.00
C ALA A 105 -2.16 -3.57 -11.45
N THR A 106 -2.19 -2.52 -12.26
CA THR A 106 -2.24 -2.65 -13.72
C THR A 106 -0.87 -2.30 -14.28
N THR A 107 -0.24 -3.24 -14.96
CA THR A 107 1.14 -3.15 -15.48
C THR A 107 1.16 -3.36 -17.00
N CYS A 108 2.28 -3.01 -17.61
CA CYS A 108 2.55 -3.36 -19.00
C CYS A 108 3.09 -4.79 -19.12
N GLU A 109 2.76 -5.49 -20.21
CA GLU A 109 3.10 -6.91 -20.45
C GLU A 109 4.62 -7.22 -20.50
N SER A 110 5.50 -6.24 -20.77
CA SER A 110 6.95 -6.50 -20.80
C SER A 110 7.83 -5.27 -20.54
N CYS A 111 8.75 -5.38 -19.58
CA CYS A 111 10.03 -4.66 -19.57
C CYS A 111 11.08 -5.39 -18.73
N GLU A 112 12.35 -5.01 -18.90
CA GLU A 112 13.51 -5.73 -18.38
C GLU A 112 13.72 -5.61 -16.86
N ASN A 113 13.07 -4.65 -16.20
CA ASN A 113 13.35 -4.33 -14.80
C ASN A 113 12.06 -4.26 -13.98
N PRO A 114 11.66 -5.35 -13.29
CA PRO A 114 10.59 -5.28 -12.31
C PRO A 114 10.99 -4.35 -11.16
N ARG A 115 9.99 -3.72 -10.53
CA ARG A 115 10.18 -2.91 -9.33
C ARG A 115 9.33 -3.43 -8.18
N PHE A 116 9.89 -3.33 -6.99
CA PHE A 116 9.21 -3.65 -5.75
C PHE A 116 8.46 -2.43 -5.23
N VAL A 117 7.22 -2.62 -4.79
CA VAL A 117 6.38 -1.57 -4.23
C VAL A 117 5.76 -2.08 -2.94
N GLU A 118 5.91 -1.33 -1.85
CA GLU A 118 5.50 -1.75 -0.50
C GLU A 118 4.00 -1.54 -0.23
N ASN A 119 3.35 -0.67 -1.02
CA ASN A 119 1.93 -0.30 -0.92
C ASN A 119 1.50 0.01 0.52
N TYR A 120 2.13 1.02 1.12
CA TYR A 120 1.69 1.51 2.42
C TYR A 120 0.39 2.33 2.29
N VAL A 121 -0.54 2.14 3.22
CA VAL A 121 -1.74 2.99 3.39
C VAL A 121 -1.99 3.25 4.88
N LEU A 122 -2.50 4.44 5.20
CA LEU A 122 -2.95 4.78 6.54
C LEU A 122 -4.45 4.51 6.63
N ILE A 123 -4.88 3.85 7.70
CA ILE A 123 -6.29 3.50 7.95
C ILE A 123 -6.67 3.89 9.37
N PRO A 124 -7.98 4.02 9.69
CA PRO A 124 -8.43 4.05 11.07
C PRO A 124 -7.94 2.83 11.84
N LYS A 125 -7.78 3.00 13.15
CA LYS A 125 -7.38 1.95 14.08
C LYS A 125 -8.19 0.68 13.85
N VAL A 126 -7.48 -0.43 13.64
CA VAL A 126 -8.08 -1.76 13.55
C VAL A 126 -8.60 -2.14 14.95
N PRO A 127 -9.90 -2.48 15.10
CA PRO A 127 -10.43 -2.87 16.39
C PRO A 127 -9.75 -4.13 16.93
N THR A 128 -9.63 -4.21 18.26
CA THR A 128 -9.02 -5.37 18.91
C THR A 128 -9.78 -6.65 18.55
N GLY A 129 -9.03 -7.69 18.14
CA GLY A 129 -9.57 -9.00 17.77
C GLY A 129 -9.81 -9.18 16.27
N PHE A 130 -9.72 -8.11 15.47
CA PHE A 130 -9.90 -8.22 14.03
C PHE A 130 -8.72 -8.94 13.38
N THR A 131 -9.00 -9.71 12.34
CA THR A 131 -7.98 -10.34 11.48
C THR A 131 -7.84 -9.57 10.17
N VAL A 132 -6.60 -9.25 9.78
CA VAL A 132 -6.32 -8.56 8.52
C VAL A 132 -5.95 -9.58 7.44
N TYR A 133 -6.61 -9.48 6.30
CA TYR A 133 -6.35 -10.26 5.10
C TYR A 133 -5.79 -9.36 4.00
N PHE A 134 -4.78 -9.86 3.31
CA PHE A 134 -4.10 -9.16 2.24
C PHE A 134 -4.28 -9.93 0.94
N ASP A 135 -4.72 -9.23 -0.10
CA ASP A 135 -4.81 -9.80 -1.44
C ASP A 135 -4.11 -8.90 -2.46
N THR A 136 -3.50 -9.53 -3.46
CA THR A 136 -2.81 -8.81 -4.54
C THR A 136 -3.18 -9.40 -5.89
N GLU A 137 -3.45 -8.52 -6.85
CA GLU A 137 -3.73 -8.89 -8.23
C GLU A 137 -2.85 -8.06 -9.17
N ILE A 138 -2.26 -8.71 -10.18
CA ILE A 138 -1.56 -8.03 -11.26
C ILE A 138 -2.34 -8.25 -12.55
N ARG A 139 -2.78 -7.15 -13.16
CA ARG A 139 -3.46 -7.11 -14.46
C ARG A 139 -2.49 -6.58 -15.51
N MET A 140 -2.41 -7.27 -16.63
CA MET A 140 -1.57 -6.86 -17.76
C MET A 140 -2.41 -6.11 -18.80
N ASN A 141 -1.86 -4.98 -19.28
CA ASN A 141 -2.38 -4.17 -20.37
C ASN A 141 -1.52 -4.27 -21.64
#